data_AF-A0A937W9W3-F1
#
_entry.id   AF-A0A937W9W3-F1
#
_cell.length_a   1.000
_cell.length_b   1.000
_cell.length_c   1.000
_cell.angle_alpha   90.00
_cell.angle_beta   90.00
_cell.angle_gamma   90.00
#
_symmetry.space_group_name_H-M   'P 1'
#
loop_
_entity.id
_entity.type
_entity.pdbx_description
1 polymer ?
#
loop_
_entity_poly.entity_id
_entity_poly.type
_entity_poly.pdbx_seq_one_letter_code
_entity_poly.pdbx_strand_id
1 'polypeptide(L)'
;MLNLSDETLQDTMNFLNNRLKEWDSDETVLLELLARGFEEKLAELYEEWKQGECSFGYMAEQLGISTWHLYDLLARRGMRTTNL
;
A
#
# COMPACT_ATOMS: atom_id res chain seq x y z
N MET A 1 15.71 6.69 3.98
CA MET A 1 14.31 6.95 4.39
C MET A 1 13.58 7.51 3.20
N LEU A 2 12.54 6.82 2.72
CA LEU A 2 11.60 7.38 1.77
C LEU A 2 10.93 8.58 2.44
N ASN A 3 11.02 9.78 1.83
CA ASN A 3 10.32 10.95 2.32
C ASN A 3 8.87 10.87 1.81
N LEU A 4 8.02 10.14 2.54
CA LEU A 4 6.60 10.05 2.24
C LEU A 4 5.95 11.42 2.44
N SER A 5 5.11 11.85 1.50
CA SER A 5 4.28 13.04 1.72
C SER A 5 3.21 12.73 2.77
N ASP A 6 2.82 13.74 3.52
CA ASP A 6 1.72 13.64 4.50
C ASP A 6 0.43 13.15 3.84
N GLU A 7 0.20 13.51 2.57
CA GLU A 7 -0.94 13.05 1.77
C GLU A 7 -0.92 11.54 1.51
N THR A 8 0.23 10.98 1.10
CA THR A 8 0.36 9.54 0.87
C THR A 8 0.21 8.75 2.16
N LEU A 9 0.76 9.27 3.26
CA LEU A 9 0.63 8.62 4.58
C LEU A 9 -0.84 8.59 5.01
N GLN A 10 -1.55 9.72 4.89
CA GLN A 10 -2.97 9.81 5.25
C GLN A 10 -3.86 8.92 4.37
N ASP A 11 -3.60 8.85 3.07
CA ASP A 11 -4.30 7.94 2.14
C ASP A 11 -4.11 6.48 2.55
N THR A 12 -2.88 6.10 2.91
CA THR A 12 -2.57 4.75 3.38
C THR A 12 -3.29 4.42 4.69
N MET A 13 -3.27 5.35 5.65
CA MET A 13 -4.00 5.19 6.90
C MET A 13 -5.50 5.01 6.65
N ASN A 14 -6.10 5.77 5.72
CA ASN A 14 -7.49 5.62 5.34
C ASN A 14 -7.78 4.26 4.69
N PHE A 15 -6.89 3.80 3.79
CA PHE A 15 -6.98 2.48 3.18
C PHE A 15 -6.93 1.35 4.21
N LEU A 16 -5.95 1.40 5.12
CA LEU A 16 -5.79 0.41 6.19
C LEU A 16 -6.95 0.44 7.17
N ASN A 17 -7.39 1.62 7.60
CA ASN A 17 -8.51 1.75 8.53
C ASN A 17 -9.83 1.19 7.96
N ASN A 18 -10.12 1.48 6.68
CA ASN A 18 -11.29 0.92 5.99
C ASN A 18 -11.24 -0.61 5.87
N ARG A 19 -10.03 -1.18 5.83
CA ARG A 19 -9.80 -2.62 5.75
C ARG A 19 -9.90 -3.29 7.12
N LEU A 20 -9.41 -2.64 8.16
CA LEU A 20 -9.33 -3.15 9.53
C LEU A 20 -10.61 -2.86 10.32
N LYS A 21 -11.78 -2.91 9.67
CA LYS A 21 -13.09 -2.64 10.29
C LYS A 21 -13.13 -3.25 11.70
N GLU A 22 -13.20 -2.39 12.72
CA GLU A 22 -13.08 -2.65 14.18
C GLU A 22 -11.81 -2.12 14.88
N TRP A 23 -10.96 -1.32 14.22
CA TRP A 23 -9.90 -0.61 14.95
C TRP A 23 -10.44 0.63 15.69
N ASP A 24 -10.30 0.66 17.01
CA ASP A 24 -10.65 1.81 17.84
C ASP A 24 -9.63 2.96 17.66
N SER A 25 -10.12 4.19 17.51
CA SER A 25 -9.35 5.35 17.05
C SER A 25 -8.19 5.79 17.95
N ASP A 26 -8.12 5.25 19.18
CA ASP A 26 -7.14 5.61 20.19
C ASP A 26 -5.72 5.10 19.89
N GLU A 27 -5.54 4.20 18.91
CA GLU A 27 -4.23 3.68 18.50
C GLU A 27 -3.69 4.32 17.21
N THR A 28 -3.88 5.63 17.05
CA THR A 28 -3.41 6.41 15.87
C THR A 28 -1.92 6.19 15.57
N VAL A 29 -1.08 6.04 16.61
CA VAL A 29 0.37 5.78 16.46
C VAL A 29 0.65 4.42 15.82
N LEU A 30 -0.12 3.39 16.18
CA LEU A 30 0.03 2.05 15.61
C LEU A 30 -0.44 2.03 14.16
N LEU A 31 -1.53 2.72 13.85
CA LEU A 31 -1.99 2.90 12.46
C LEU A 31 -0.95 3.63 11.61
N GLU A 32 -0.28 4.66 12.15
CA GLU A 32 0.79 5.36 11.44
C GLU A 32 2.01 4.46 11.20
N LEU A 33 2.43 3.66 12.20
CA LEU A 33 3.51 2.67 12.05
C LEU A 33 3.19 1.63 10.98
N LEU A 34 1.96 1.11 10.98
CA LEU A 34 1.48 0.18 9.96
C LEU A 34 1.46 0.82 8.58
N ALA A 35 0.99 2.07 8.47
CA ALA A 35 0.97 2.79 7.21
C ALA A 35 2.38 3.00 6.64
N ARG A 36 3.35 3.40 7.47
CA ARG A 36 4.75 3.55 7.04
C ARG A 36 5.34 2.22 6.56
N GLY A 37 5.16 1.15 7.33
CA GLY A 37 5.65 -0.18 6.95
C GLY A 37 4.99 -0.72 5.67
N PHE A 38 3.69 -0.46 5.50
CA PHE A 38 2.96 -0.79 4.28
C PHE A 38 3.52 -0.05 3.07
N GLU A 39 3.74 1.26 3.18
CA GLU A 39 4.29 2.07 2.08
C GLU A 39 5.73 1.67 1.72
N GLU A 40 6.57 1.36 2.71
CA GLU A 40 7.92 0.85 2.46
C GLU A 40 7.87 -0.45 1.65
N LYS A 41 7.00 -1.40 2.05
CA LYS A 41 6.89 -2.67 1.34
C LYS A 41 6.24 -2.52 -0.04
N LEU A 42 5.26 -1.62 -0.18
CA LEU A 42 4.64 -1.31 -1.46
C LEU A 42 5.68 -0.73 -2.42
N ALA A 43 6.52 0.20 -1.97
CA ALA A 43 7.55 0.81 -2.80
C ALA A 43 8.58 -0.22 -3.30
N GLU A 44 9.03 -1.12 -2.42
CA GLU A 44 9.95 -2.21 -2.74
C GLU A 44 9.34 -3.14 -3.82
N LEU A 45 8.16 -3.70 -3.55
CA LEU A 45 7.52 -4.65 -4.46
C LEU A 45 7.12 -4.00 -5.79
N TYR A 46 6.70 -2.73 -5.76
CA TYR A 46 6.33 -1.99 -6.97
C TYR A 46 7.53 -1.80 -7.90
N GLU A 47 8.74 -1.61 -7.35
CA GLU A 47 9.95 -1.55 -8.15
C GLU A 47 10.27 -2.90 -8.80
N GLU A 48 10.24 -4.00 -8.04
CA GLU A 48 10.44 -5.36 -8.56
C GLU A 48 9.44 -5.69 -9.67
N TRP A 49 8.16 -5.35 -9.47
CA TRP A 49 7.10 -5.59 -10.46
C TRP A 49 7.30 -4.78 -11.75
N LYS A 50 7.71 -3.50 -11.65
CA LYS A 50 8.05 -2.68 -12.82
C LYS A 50 9.19 -3.28 -13.63
N GLN A 51 10.13 -3.95 -12.97
CA GLN A 51 11.27 -4.62 -13.60
C GLN A 51 10.91 -6.04 -14.10
N GLY A 52 9.69 -6.52 -13.80
CA GLY A 52 9.23 -7.86 -14.18
C GLY A 52 9.79 -8.97 -13.30
N GLU A 53 10.37 -8.64 -12.15
CA GLU A 53 10.97 -9.57 -11.20
C GLU A 53 9.90 -10.30 -10.37
N CYS A 54 8.71 -9.70 -10.22
CA CYS A 54 7.58 -10.33 -9.57
C CYS A 54 6.25 -10.08 -10.31
N SER A 55 5.26 -10.94 -10.02
CA SER A 55 3.92 -10.80 -10.59
C SER A 55 3.06 -9.83 -9.77
N PHE A 56 2.04 -9.24 -10.40
CA PHE A 56 1.08 -8.38 -9.70
C PHE A 56 0.31 -9.12 -8.59
N GLY A 57 0.02 -10.41 -8.82
CA GLY A 57 -0.58 -11.28 -7.81
C GLY A 57 0.32 -11.51 -6.59
N TYR A 58 1.62 -11.73 -6.83
CA TYR A 58 2.61 -11.87 -5.78
C TYR A 58 2.72 -10.60 -4.93
N MET A 59 2.78 -9.42 -5.56
CA MET A 59 2.78 -8.15 -4.82
C MET A 59 1.58 -8.01 -3.90
N ALA A 60 0.37 -8.31 -4.40
CA ALA A 60 -0.85 -8.24 -3.61
C ALA A 60 -0.79 -9.20 -2.41
N GLU A 61 -0.34 -10.44 -2.62
CA GLU A 61 -0.15 -11.44 -1.58
C GLU A 61 0.82 -10.97 -0.48
N GLN A 62 1.98 -10.42 -0.86
CA GLN A 62 2.98 -9.93 0.10
C GLN A 62 2.49 -8.72 0.91
N LEU A 63 1.63 -7.87 0.33
CA LEU A 63 0.95 -6.79 1.02
C LEU A 63 -0.26 -7.27 1.84
N GLY A 64 -0.58 -8.56 1.78
CA GLY A 64 -1.74 -9.16 2.42
C GLY A 64 -3.07 -8.71 1.81
N ILE A 65 -3.10 -8.13 0.60
CA ILE A 65 -4.31 -7.58 -0.03
C ILE A 65 -4.74 -8.40 -1.26
N SER A 66 -5.97 -8.20 -1.73
CA SER A 66 -6.39 -8.82 -3.00
C SER A 66 -5.85 -8.03 -4.18
N THR A 67 -5.71 -8.68 -5.34
CA THR A 67 -5.30 -8.01 -6.59
C THR A 67 -6.22 -6.86 -6.97
N TRP A 68 -7.52 -6.96 -6.67
CA TRP A 68 -8.47 -5.87 -6.88
C TRP A 68 -8.18 -4.65 -6.00
N HIS A 69 -7.87 -4.86 -4.70
CA HIS A 69 -7.49 -3.76 -3.82
C HIS A 69 -6.16 -3.13 -4.21
N LEU A 70 -5.19 -3.94 -4.66
CA LEU A 70 -3.92 -3.41 -5.18
C LEU A 70 -4.15 -2.56 -6.43
N TYR A 71 -4.99 -3.03 -7.36
CA TYR A 71 -5.36 -2.27 -8.55
C TYR A 71 -6.02 -0.93 -8.19
N ASP A 72 -7.02 -0.95 -7.31
CA ASP A 72 -7.74 0.26 -6.87
C ASP A 72 -6.80 1.25 -6.17
N LEU A 73 -5.92 0.77 -5.28
CA LEU A 73 -4.93 1.59 -4.60
C LEU A 73 -4.00 2.30 -5.59
N LEU A 74 -3.41 1.56 -6.53
CA LEU A 74 -2.49 2.12 -7.52
C LEU A 74 -3.21 3.09 -8.47
N ALA A 75 -4.42 2.74 -8.92
CA ALA A 75 -5.21 3.57 -9.82
C ALA A 75 -5.59 4.91 -9.18
N ARG A 76 -6.01 4.92 -7.90
CA ARG A 76 -6.31 6.15 -7.14
C ARG A 76 -5.10 7.05 -7.01
N ARG A 77 -3.90 6.47 -6.94
CA ARG A 77 -2.62 7.18 -6.86
C ARG A 77 -2.03 7.56 -8.21
N GLY A 78 -2.73 7.29 -9.32
CA GLY A 78 -2.24 7.52 -10.68
C GLY A 78 -1.01 6.68 -11.04
N MET A 79 -0.74 5.61 -10.29
CA MET A 79 0.35 4.68 -10.53
C MET A 79 -0.04 3.70 -11.64
N ARG A 80 0.97 3.15 -12.33
CA ARG A 80 0.73 2.18 -13.40
C ARG A 80 0.20 0.88 -12.81
N THR A 81 -0.79 0.29 -13.46
CA THR A 81 -1.36 -1.02 -13.09
C THR A 81 -0.96 -2.12 -14.09
N THR A 82 -0.17 -1.77 -15.11
CA THR A 82 0.45 -2.68 -16.07
C THR A 82 1.95 -2.38 -16.16
N ASN A 83 2.77 -3.43 -16.27
CA ASN A 83 4.24 -3.32 -16.37
C ASN A 83 4.76 -3.54 -17.80
N LEU A 84 3.87 -3.43 -18.79
CA LEU A 84 4.18 -3.41 -20.22
C LEU A 84 4.18 -1.97 -20.75
#